data_AF-X0UE63-F1
#
_entry.id   AF-X0UE63-F1
#
_cell.length_a   1.000
_cell.length_b   1.000
_cell.length_c   1.000
_cell.angle_alpha   90.00
_cell.angle_beta   90.00
_cell.angle_gamma   90.00
#
_symmetry.space_group_name_H-M   'P 1'
#
loop_
_entity.id
_entity.type
_entity.pdbx_description
1 polymer ?
#
loop_
_entity_poly.entity_id
_entity_poly.type
_entity_poly.pdbx_seq_one_letter_code
_entity_poly.pdbx_strand_id
1 'polypeptide(L)'
;DMSWKMATTIQGECAINARDNVITVEDTGVLIIESGAQLTIENAELRGLTSDNFLCVDDTATIIFKDCTIRLGQDFSFDTGSLLFQGDVVFTGTNKFIYAGSQASTIGSNSTLMFDLDTTFSYAPSIANRDLLSMTDETSFLFLNGCTLYSTPTGICLTKGTLFLNNLVTFNSDGTVESEAICVGDGTADNDLTVKILADANVDISGEFHYNNVN
;
A
#
# COMPACT_ATOMS: atom_id res chain seq x y z
N ASP A 1 -11.33 22.20 -3.50
CA ASP A 1 -11.21 21.34 -4.70
C ASP A 1 -10.19 21.86 -5.68
N MET A 2 -9.20 21.01 -5.96
CA MET A 2 -8.16 21.18 -6.97
C MET A 2 -8.36 20.10 -8.03
N SER A 3 -7.98 20.40 -9.28
CA SER A 3 -7.98 19.42 -10.36
C SER A 3 -6.64 19.42 -11.09
N TRP A 4 -6.08 18.23 -11.32
CA TRP A 4 -4.90 18.01 -12.15
C TRP A 4 -5.33 17.60 -13.55
N LYS A 5 -5.07 18.49 -14.50
CA LYS A 5 -5.55 18.36 -15.88
C LYS A 5 -4.45 18.14 -16.91
N MET A 6 -3.20 18.22 -16.50
CA MET A 6 -2.06 18.14 -17.42
C MET A 6 -0.87 17.47 -16.78
N ALA A 7 0.01 16.94 -17.64
CA ALA A 7 1.30 16.43 -17.23
C ALA A 7 2.10 17.51 -16.48
N THR A 8 2.59 17.16 -15.29
CA THR A 8 3.40 18.01 -14.44
C THR A 8 4.63 17.23 -14.01
N THR A 9 5.81 17.75 -14.33
CA THR A 9 7.09 17.15 -13.94
C THR A 9 7.51 17.63 -12.55
N ILE A 10 7.86 16.70 -11.69
CA ILE A 10 8.40 16.91 -10.36
C ILE A 10 9.89 16.65 -10.39
N GLN A 11 10.68 17.67 -9.99
CA GLN A 11 12.13 17.62 -9.90
C GLN A 11 12.56 17.92 -8.46
N GLY A 12 13.54 17.18 -7.95
CA GLY A 12 13.99 17.31 -6.57
C GLY A 12 12.88 16.99 -5.58
N GLU A 13 12.87 17.67 -4.43
CA GLU A 13 11.87 17.48 -3.39
C GLU A 13 10.73 18.49 -3.54
N CYS A 14 9.52 18.00 -3.76
CA CYS A 14 8.30 18.80 -3.85
C CYS A 14 7.25 18.31 -2.85
N ALA A 15 6.48 19.24 -2.30
CA ALA A 15 5.37 18.94 -1.40
C ALA A 15 4.10 19.67 -1.81
N ILE A 16 2.99 18.96 -1.77
CA ILE A 16 1.65 19.48 -2.05
C ILE A 16 0.80 19.20 -0.82
N ASN A 17 0.51 20.28 -0.09
CA ASN A 17 -0.42 20.25 1.02
C ASN A 17 -1.81 20.69 0.53
N ALA A 18 -2.75 19.76 0.46
CA ALA A 18 -4.10 20.06 -0.01
C ALA A 18 -4.99 20.68 1.07
N ARG A 19 -4.56 20.73 2.34
CA ARG A 19 -5.33 21.30 3.47
C ARG A 19 -6.74 20.72 3.54
N ASP A 20 -6.82 19.40 3.55
CA ASP A 20 -8.04 18.59 3.59
C ASP A 20 -8.96 18.78 2.38
N ASN A 21 -8.44 19.31 1.27
CA ASN A 21 -9.20 19.44 0.03
C ASN A 21 -9.07 18.19 -0.84
N VAL A 22 -10.06 18.01 -1.71
CA VAL A 22 -10.03 17.02 -2.78
C VAL A 22 -9.08 17.49 -3.89
N ILE A 23 -8.20 16.59 -4.33
CA ILE A 23 -7.46 16.67 -5.58
C ILE A 23 -8.05 15.63 -6.52
N THR A 24 -8.67 16.09 -7.60
CA THR A 24 -9.15 15.22 -8.68
C THR A 24 -8.10 15.14 -9.76
N VAL A 25 -7.59 13.94 -10.04
CA VAL A 25 -6.79 13.68 -11.23
C VAL A 25 -7.75 13.41 -12.39
N GLU A 26 -7.72 14.28 -13.40
CA GLU A 26 -8.50 14.10 -14.63
C GLU A 26 -7.72 13.20 -15.61
N ASP A 27 -8.38 12.70 -16.65
CA ASP A 27 -7.83 11.68 -17.57
C ASP A 27 -6.44 12.05 -18.19
N THR A 28 -6.13 13.34 -18.30
CA THR A 28 -4.84 13.85 -18.84
C THR A 28 -3.88 14.33 -17.75
N GLY A 29 -4.25 14.22 -16.48
CA GLY A 29 -3.42 14.56 -15.34
C GLY A 29 -2.38 13.47 -15.10
N VAL A 30 -1.10 13.80 -15.28
CA VAL A 30 0.01 12.90 -15.01
C VAL A 30 1.03 13.63 -14.16
N LEU A 31 1.49 13.01 -13.10
CA LEU A 31 2.65 13.46 -12.36
C LEU A 31 3.84 12.60 -12.77
N ILE A 32 4.84 13.26 -13.32
CA ILE A 32 6.10 12.62 -13.74
C ILE A 32 7.13 12.93 -12.66
N ILE A 33 7.51 11.93 -11.88
CA ILE A 33 8.49 12.06 -10.80
C ILE A 33 9.85 11.65 -11.35
N GLU A 34 10.74 12.63 -11.53
CA GLU A 34 12.06 12.41 -12.13
C GLU A 34 12.97 11.52 -11.26
N SER A 35 14.05 11.03 -11.88
CA SER A 35 15.10 10.27 -11.19
C SER A 35 15.59 11.00 -9.94
N GLY A 36 15.58 10.31 -8.80
CA GLY A 36 15.96 10.80 -7.49
C GLY A 36 15.04 11.88 -6.90
N ALA A 37 13.90 12.18 -7.54
CA ALA A 37 12.95 13.15 -7.06
C ALA A 37 12.00 12.55 -6.02
N GLN A 38 11.44 13.42 -5.19
CA GLN A 38 10.47 13.07 -4.17
C GLN A 38 9.24 13.95 -4.28
N LEU A 39 8.06 13.33 -4.31
CA LEU A 39 6.78 14.04 -4.21
C LEU A 39 6.08 13.66 -2.91
N THR A 40 5.84 14.65 -2.04
CA THR A 40 4.94 14.50 -0.89
C THR A 40 3.56 15.04 -1.24
N ILE A 41 2.53 14.23 -1.08
CA ILE A 41 1.13 14.67 -1.11
C ILE A 41 0.59 14.52 0.31
N GLU A 42 0.13 15.63 0.91
CA GLU A 42 -0.32 15.64 2.29
C GLU A 42 -1.67 16.32 2.52
N ASN A 43 -2.42 15.81 3.51
CA ASN A 43 -3.74 16.29 3.94
C ASN A 43 -4.70 16.39 2.75
N ALA A 44 -4.88 15.29 2.02
CA ALA A 44 -5.58 15.29 0.74
C ALA A 44 -6.56 14.13 0.61
N GLU A 45 -7.67 14.38 -0.09
CA GLU A 45 -8.44 13.31 -0.71
C GLU A 45 -8.11 13.23 -2.20
N LEU A 46 -7.48 12.14 -2.63
CA LEU A 46 -7.14 11.87 -4.03
C LEU A 46 -8.26 11.08 -4.71
N ARG A 47 -8.70 11.55 -5.88
CA ARG A 47 -9.71 10.87 -6.72
C ARG A 47 -9.26 10.80 -8.17
N GLY A 48 -9.79 9.81 -8.89
CA GLY A 48 -9.56 9.69 -10.34
C GLY A 48 -8.22 9.05 -10.71
N LEU A 49 -7.51 8.45 -9.75
CA LEU A 49 -6.26 7.75 -10.02
C LEU A 49 -6.47 6.52 -10.91
N THR A 50 -5.55 6.37 -11.85
CA THR A 50 -5.36 5.29 -12.82
C THR A 50 -3.87 4.95 -12.82
N SER A 51 -3.49 3.81 -13.40
CA SER A 51 -2.10 3.36 -13.44
C SER A 51 -1.13 4.35 -14.11
N ASP A 52 -1.61 5.28 -14.94
CA ASP A 52 -0.77 6.21 -15.68
C ASP A 52 -0.62 7.59 -14.99
N ASN A 53 -1.26 7.80 -13.83
CA ASN A 53 -1.28 9.13 -13.21
C ASN A 53 -0.03 9.45 -12.37
N PHE A 54 0.62 8.45 -11.80
CA PHE A 54 1.87 8.62 -11.05
C PHE A 54 2.98 7.86 -11.77
N LEU A 55 3.75 8.57 -12.57
CA LEU A 55 4.84 8.03 -13.38
C LEU A 55 6.18 8.37 -12.74
N CYS A 56 6.73 7.45 -11.96
CA CYS A 56 8.13 7.50 -11.56
C CYS A 56 9.01 7.17 -12.78
N VAL A 57 9.99 8.01 -13.10
CA VAL A 57 10.88 7.81 -14.25
C VAL A 57 11.79 6.59 -14.04
N ASP A 58 12.18 6.33 -12.80
CA ASP A 58 12.94 5.14 -12.41
C ASP A 58 12.73 4.79 -10.92
N ASP A 59 13.39 3.71 -10.49
CA ASP A 59 13.32 3.15 -9.14
C ASP A 59 13.91 4.05 -8.04
N THR A 60 14.56 5.17 -8.39
CA THR A 60 15.11 6.11 -7.40
C THR A 60 14.13 7.21 -7.01
N ALA A 61 12.97 7.29 -7.69
CA ALA A 61 11.90 8.21 -7.36
C ALA A 61 11.07 7.73 -6.16
N THR A 62 10.58 8.67 -5.35
CA THR A 62 9.75 8.37 -4.18
C THR A 62 8.48 9.20 -4.16
N ILE A 63 7.35 8.56 -3.84
CA ILE A 63 6.10 9.25 -3.51
C ILE A 63 5.80 9.04 -2.02
N ILE A 64 5.50 10.12 -1.33
CA ILE A 64 5.08 10.11 0.08
C ILE A 64 3.61 10.49 0.14
N PHE A 65 2.77 9.59 0.65
CA PHE A 65 1.40 9.92 1.04
C PHE A 65 1.36 10.17 2.54
N LYS A 66 0.83 11.34 2.93
CA LYS A 66 0.76 11.72 4.33
C LYS A 66 -0.63 12.25 4.70
N ASP A 67 -1.32 11.59 5.62
CA ASP A 67 -2.68 11.99 6.02
C ASP A 67 -3.62 12.10 4.79
N CYS A 68 -3.69 11.02 4.01
CA CYS A 68 -4.31 11.01 2.70
C CYS A 68 -5.41 9.95 2.59
N THR A 69 -6.55 10.32 2.00
CA THR A 69 -7.56 9.36 1.53
C THR A 69 -7.42 9.19 0.02
N ILE A 70 -7.18 7.97 -0.45
CA ILE A 70 -7.05 7.61 -1.85
C ILE A 70 -8.29 6.84 -2.27
N ARG A 71 -9.15 7.47 -3.08
CA ARG A 71 -10.40 6.86 -3.53
C ARG A 71 -10.24 6.26 -4.93
N LEU A 72 -10.15 4.94 -4.98
CA LEU A 72 -9.96 4.16 -6.19
C LEU A 72 -11.24 4.12 -7.03
N GLY A 73 -11.25 4.87 -8.14
CA GLY A 73 -12.33 4.81 -9.14
C GLY A 73 -12.20 3.64 -10.12
N GLN A 74 -11.00 3.09 -10.25
CA GLN A 74 -10.62 1.92 -11.03
C GLN A 74 -9.39 1.27 -10.40
N ASP A 75 -8.91 0.16 -10.96
CA ASP A 75 -7.66 -0.46 -10.51
C ASP A 75 -6.49 0.49 -10.74
N PHE A 76 -5.66 0.65 -9.71
CA PHE A 76 -4.48 1.51 -9.72
C PHE A 76 -3.24 0.64 -9.50
N SER A 77 -2.34 0.61 -10.49
CA SER A 77 -1.05 -0.07 -10.39
C SER A 77 0.08 0.91 -10.11
N PHE A 78 0.93 0.56 -9.16
CA PHE A 78 2.19 1.26 -8.89
C PHE A 78 3.36 0.31 -9.21
N ASP A 79 4.12 0.65 -10.25
CA ASP A 79 5.09 -0.27 -10.88
C ASP A 79 6.56 0.18 -10.79
N THR A 80 6.81 1.44 -10.45
CA THR A 80 8.16 2.04 -10.50
C THR A 80 8.37 2.99 -9.32
N GLY A 81 9.56 2.96 -8.71
CA GLY A 81 9.89 3.77 -7.55
C GLY A 81 9.34 3.20 -6.23
N SER A 82 9.40 3.99 -5.16
CA SER A 82 9.01 3.59 -3.81
C SER A 82 7.89 4.46 -3.23
N LEU A 83 7.07 3.86 -2.35
CA LEU A 83 6.06 4.58 -1.56
C LEU A 83 6.48 4.68 -0.09
N LEU A 84 6.21 5.83 0.51
CA LEU A 84 6.25 6.02 1.96
C LEU A 84 4.89 6.48 2.45
N PHE A 85 4.32 5.73 3.40
CA PHE A 85 3.04 6.06 4.03
C PHE A 85 3.29 6.67 5.41
N GLN A 86 2.82 7.91 5.62
CA GLN A 86 2.97 8.65 6.88
C GLN A 86 1.62 9.11 7.43
N GLY A 87 1.48 9.13 8.76
CA GLY A 87 0.21 9.48 9.38
C GLY A 87 -0.88 8.48 8.98
N ASP A 88 -2.09 8.95 8.69
CA ASP A 88 -3.20 8.07 8.28
C ASP A 88 -3.38 8.08 6.76
N VAL A 89 -3.03 6.97 6.11
CA VAL A 89 -3.25 6.77 4.66
C VAL A 89 -4.29 5.70 4.44
N VAL A 90 -5.35 6.04 3.72
CA VAL A 90 -6.51 5.16 3.52
C VAL A 90 -6.80 4.96 2.05
N PHE A 91 -6.83 3.71 1.59
CA PHE A 91 -7.40 3.34 0.30
C PHE A 91 -8.88 2.98 0.46
N THR A 92 -9.74 3.61 -0.35
CA THR A 92 -11.19 3.39 -0.38
C THR A 92 -11.70 3.14 -1.81
N GLY A 93 -12.96 2.75 -1.95
CA GLY A 93 -13.56 2.37 -3.22
C GLY A 93 -13.74 0.85 -3.29
N THR A 94 -13.96 0.30 -4.48
CA THR A 94 -14.20 -1.15 -4.66
C THR A 94 -13.22 -1.78 -5.65
N ASN A 95 -12.08 -1.13 -5.87
CA ASN A 95 -11.09 -1.50 -6.88
C ASN A 95 -9.77 -1.90 -6.20
N LYS A 96 -8.81 -2.33 -7.02
CA LYS A 96 -7.52 -2.83 -6.56
C LYS A 96 -6.48 -1.72 -6.49
N PHE A 97 -5.71 -1.71 -5.41
CA PHE A 97 -4.36 -1.17 -5.45
C PHE A 97 -3.40 -2.34 -5.73
N ILE A 98 -2.67 -2.25 -6.85
CA ILE A 98 -1.74 -3.27 -7.31
C ILE A 98 -0.32 -2.78 -7.07
N TYR A 99 0.38 -3.45 -6.17
CA TYR A 99 1.79 -3.23 -5.95
C TYR A 99 2.60 -4.09 -6.92
N ALA A 100 3.04 -3.48 -8.03
CA ALA A 100 3.81 -4.14 -9.09
C ALA A 100 5.31 -3.77 -9.07
N GLY A 101 5.67 -2.77 -8.27
CA GLY A 101 7.03 -2.25 -8.16
C GLY A 101 8.05 -3.26 -7.64
N SER A 102 9.31 -3.04 -8.03
CA SER A 102 10.48 -3.81 -7.59
C SER A 102 11.12 -3.27 -6.32
N GLN A 103 10.83 -2.00 -5.98
CA GLN A 103 11.40 -1.32 -4.82
C GLN A 103 10.59 -1.58 -3.57
N ALA A 104 11.21 -1.40 -2.41
CA ALA A 104 10.52 -1.49 -1.13
C ALA A 104 9.73 -0.20 -0.85
N SER A 105 8.54 -0.37 -0.30
CA SER A 105 7.71 0.68 0.27
C SER A 105 7.55 0.47 1.77
N THR A 106 7.31 1.55 2.48
CA THR A 106 7.38 1.55 3.95
C THR A 106 6.17 2.23 4.56
N ILE A 107 5.58 1.58 5.57
CA ILE A 107 4.69 2.21 6.52
C ILE A 107 5.57 2.81 7.63
N GLY A 108 5.53 4.13 7.79
CA GLY A 108 6.35 4.84 8.78
C GLY A 108 5.99 4.49 10.23
N SER A 109 6.84 4.86 11.18
CA SER A 109 6.50 4.82 12.60
C SER A 109 5.27 5.68 12.89
N ASN A 110 4.42 5.25 13.83
CA ASN A 110 3.16 5.90 14.22
C ASN A 110 2.26 6.24 13.02
N SER A 111 2.25 5.38 12.00
CA SER A 111 1.51 5.60 10.76
C SER A 111 0.63 4.39 10.45
N THR A 112 -0.51 4.65 9.83
CA THR A 112 -1.49 3.64 9.43
C THR A 112 -1.60 3.61 7.91
N LEU A 113 -1.43 2.43 7.32
CA LEU A 113 -1.91 2.14 5.97
C LEU A 113 -3.19 1.31 6.09
N MET A 114 -4.32 1.87 5.67
CA MET A 114 -5.62 1.21 5.73
C MET A 114 -6.15 0.88 4.33
N PHE A 115 -6.69 -0.32 4.19
CA PHE A 115 -7.55 -0.73 3.06
C PHE A 115 -8.97 -0.91 3.57
N ASP A 116 -9.88 -0.07 3.07
CA ASP A 116 -11.26 0.00 3.54
C ASP A 116 -12.18 -0.99 2.81
N LEU A 117 -13.46 -0.99 3.20
CA LEU A 117 -14.48 -1.95 2.73
C LEU A 117 -14.43 -2.17 1.22
N ASP A 118 -14.49 -3.44 0.83
CA ASP A 118 -14.56 -3.92 -0.55
C ASP A 118 -13.36 -3.56 -1.44
N THR A 119 -12.30 -2.95 -0.89
CA THR A 119 -11.04 -2.75 -1.62
C THR A 119 -10.23 -4.05 -1.71
N THR A 120 -9.26 -4.07 -2.64
CA THR A 120 -8.26 -5.14 -2.69
C THR A 120 -6.87 -4.53 -2.69
N PHE A 121 -6.03 -4.98 -1.77
CA PHE A 121 -4.60 -4.81 -1.86
C PHE A 121 -4.00 -6.03 -2.54
N SER A 122 -3.40 -5.84 -3.72
CA SER A 122 -2.80 -6.89 -4.54
C SER A 122 -1.28 -6.77 -4.51
N TYR A 123 -0.61 -7.67 -3.81
CA TYR A 123 0.85 -7.78 -3.81
C TYR A 123 1.30 -8.64 -5.01
N ALA A 124 1.82 -7.97 -6.04
CA ALA A 124 2.16 -8.58 -7.32
C ALA A 124 3.46 -7.99 -7.92
N PRO A 125 4.56 -7.90 -7.16
CA PRO A 125 5.77 -7.23 -7.61
C PRO A 125 6.39 -7.94 -8.82
N SER A 126 7.09 -7.16 -9.64
CA SER A 126 7.80 -7.64 -10.84
C SER A 126 9.02 -8.52 -10.55
N ILE A 127 9.42 -8.65 -9.28
CA ILE A 127 10.52 -9.48 -8.81
C ILE A 127 10.03 -10.48 -7.75
N ALA A 128 10.72 -11.61 -7.62
CA ALA A 128 10.42 -12.62 -6.61
C ALA A 128 10.94 -12.19 -5.21
N ASN A 129 10.31 -11.16 -4.64
CA ASN A 129 10.62 -10.66 -3.30
C ASN A 129 9.32 -10.46 -2.52
N ARG A 130 9.26 -11.01 -1.30
CA ARG A 130 8.08 -11.03 -0.43
C ARG A 130 8.06 -9.89 0.58
N ASP A 131 9.15 -9.14 0.68
CA ASP A 131 9.42 -8.20 1.77
C ASP A 131 9.44 -6.75 1.27
N LEU A 132 8.75 -6.44 0.15
CA LEU A 132 8.72 -5.10 -0.43
C LEU A 132 7.70 -4.18 0.23
N LEU A 133 6.79 -4.67 1.07
CA LEU A 133 6.03 -3.83 1.99
C LEU A 133 6.58 -4.04 3.40
N SER A 134 7.18 -2.98 3.96
CA SER A 134 7.84 -3.02 5.27
C SER A 134 7.15 -2.11 6.28
N MET A 135 7.14 -2.53 7.54
CA MET A 135 6.75 -1.72 8.69
C MET A 135 8.00 -1.29 9.46
N THR A 136 8.08 0.00 9.79
CA THR A 136 9.30 0.57 10.41
C THR A 136 9.56 -0.03 11.78
N ASP A 137 8.52 -0.09 12.61
CA ASP A 137 8.57 -0.63 13.98
C ASP A 137 7.16 -1.06 14.44
N GLU A 138 7.02 -1.43 15.71
CA GLU A 138 5.75 -1.87 16.33
C GLU A 138 4.60 -0.85 16.26
N THR A 139 4.91 0.43 16.02
CA THR A 139 3.95 1.53 15.90
C THR A 139 3.47 1.78 14.47
N SER A 140 4.00 1.04 13.50
CA SER A 140 3.49 1.00 12.12
C SER A 140 2.31 0.03 12.02
N PHE A 141 1.21 0.47 11.41
CA PHE A 141 -0.04 -0.28 11.34
C PHE A 141 -0.47 -0.56 9.90
N LEU A 142 -0.72 -1.83 9.60
CA LEU A 142 -1.48 -2.25 8.43
C LEU A 142 -2.90 -2.58 8.89
N PHE A 143 -3.89 -1.86 8.40
CA PHE A 143 -5.29 -2.03 8.78
C PHE A 143 -6.09 -2.57 7.59
N LEU A 144 -6.59 -3.80 7.72
CA LEU A 144 -7.47 -4.44 6.74
C LEU A 144 -8.90 -4.40 7.26
N ASN A 145 -9.75 -3.59 6.63
CA ASN A 145 -11.13 -3.37 7.03
C ASN A 145 -12.09 -3.85 5.94
N GLY A 146 -12.64 -5.06 6.06
CA GLY A 146 -13.64 -5.54 5.09
C GLY A 146 -13.09 -5.70 3.67
N CYS A 147 -11.79 -5.93 3.52
CA CYS A 147 -11.07 -5.89 2.25
C CYS A 147 -10.38 -7.23 1.92
N THR A 148 -9.77 -7.33 0.74
CA THR A 148 -8.95 -8.49 0.35
C THR A 148 -7.47 -8.15 0.35
N LEU A 149 -6.63 -8.95 1.02
CA LEU A 149 -5.20 -9.04 0.73
C LEU A 149 -4.99 -10.20 -0.25
N TYR A 150 -4.59 -9.86 -1.47
CA TYR A 150 -4.28 -10.82 -2.52
C TYR A 150 -2.78 -10.88 -2.77
N SER A 151 -2.23 -12.09 -2.92
CA SER A 151 -0.84 -12.34 -3.27
C SER A 151 -0.75 -13.25 -4.48
N THR A 152 0.10 -12.87 -5.44
CA THR A 152 0.52 -13.76 -6.53
C THR A 152 1.44 -14.88 -5.98
N PRO A 153 1.93 -15.81 -6.83
CA PRO A 153 2.96 -16.77 -6.42
C PRO A 153 4.28 -16.13 -5.97
N THR A 154 4.45 -14.81 -5.98
CA THR A 154 5.57 -14.19 -5.26
C THR A 154 5.48 -14.43 -3.76
N GLY A 155 4.27 -14.43 -3.19
CA GLY A 155 4.04 -14.37 -1.74
C GLY A 155 4.27 -12.96 -1.17
N ILE A 156 3.78 -12.73 0.04
CA ILE A 156 4.06 -11.52 0.83
C ILE A 156 4.37 -11.94 2.27
N CYS A 157 5.41 -11.37 2.88
CA CYS A 157 5.70 -11.56 4.30
C CYS A 157 5.55 -10.25 5.06
N LEU A 158 4.63 -10.26 6.03
CA LEU A 158 4.40 -9.13 6.92
C LEU A 158 5.18 -9.37 8.20
N THR A 159 6.15 -8.51 8.47
CA THR A 159 7.01 -8.57 9.66
C THR A 159 6.96 -7.25 10.42
N LYS A 160 7.20 -7.30 11.74
CA LYS A 160 7.14 -6.14 12.66
C LYS A 160 5.76 -5.48 12.69
N GLY A 161 5.59 -4.39 13.44
CA GLY A 161 4.35 -3.61 13.40
C GLY A 161 3.12 -4.32 13.94
N THR A 162 1.94 -3.79 13.58
CA THR A 162 0.65 -4.38 13.94
C THR A 162 -0.26 -4.52 12.72
N LEU A 163 -0.80 -5.72 12.51
CA LEU A 163 -1.86 -6.01 11.56
C LEU A 163 -3.21 -5.99 12.27
N PHE A 164 -4.08 -5.05 11.91
CA PHE A 164 -5.46 -4.98 12.38
C PHE A 164 -6.39 -5.61 11.35
N LEU A 165 -7.27 -6.50 11.81
CA LEU A 165 -8.31 -7.14 11.01
C LEU A 165 -9.68 -6.74 11.54
N ASN A 166 -10.52 -6.18 10.67
CA ASN A 166 -11.88 -5.76 10.99
C ASN A 166 -12.86 -6.09 9.87
N ASN A 167 -14.14 -6.31 10.21
CA ASN A 167 -15.15 -6.80 9.28
C ASN A 167 -14.68 -8.07 8.53
N LEU A 168 -15.24 -8.38 7.36
CA LEU A 168 -14.82 -9.54 6.57
C LEU A 168 -13.50 -9.26 5.84
N VAL A 169 -12.38 -9.79 6.35
CA VAL A 169 -11.08 -9.74 5.67
C VAL A 169 -10.84 -11.06 4.94
N THR A 170 -10.48 -10.97 3.66
CA THR A 170 -10.07 -12.14 2.87
C THR A 170 -8.57 -12.12 2.62
N PHE A 171 -7.88 -13.20 2.96
CA PHE A 171 -6.54 -13.51 2.47
C PHE A 171 -6.66 -14.46 1.29
N ASN A 172 -6.09 -14.09 0.14
CA ASN A 172 -6.10 -14.91 -1.05
C ASN A 172 -4.69 -15.03 -1.63
N SER A 173 -4.14 -16.24 -1.64
CA SER A 173 -2.83 -16.52 -2.23
C SER A 173 -2.95 -17.47 -3.41
N ASP A 174 -2.35 -17.09 -4.54
CA ASP A 174 -2.14 -17.97 -5.68
C ASP A 174 -0.91 -18.89 -5.50
N GLY A 175 -0.15 -18.70 -4.41
CA GLY A 175 1.00 -19.52 -4.07
C GLY A 175 0.63 -20.98 -3.81
N THR A 176 1.52 -21.89 -4.20
CA THR A 176 1.34 -23.34 -4.07
C THR A 176 2.36 -24.00 -3.14
N VAL A 177 3.32 -23.22 -2.66
CA VAL A 177 4.33 -23.64 -1.69
C VAL A 177 4.53 -22.57 -0.62
N GLU A 178 5.17 -22.94 0.49
CA GLU A 178 5.44 -22.05 1.64
C GLU A 178 6.16 -20.74 1.27
N SER A 179 7.11 -20.80 0.33
CA SER A 179 7.82 -19.62 -0.15
C SER A 179 6.95 -18.66 -0.96
N GLU A 180 5.72 -19.04 -1.30
CA GLU A 180 4.76 -18.25 -2.09
C GLU A 180 3.53 -17.84 -1.25
N ALA A 181 3.52 -18.18 0.04
CA ALA A 181 2.40 -17.92 0.94
C ALA A 181 2.24 -16.42 1.26
N ILE A 182 1.06 -16.06 1.78
CA ILE A 182 0.94 -14.90 2.66
C ILE A 182 1.50 -15.32 4.03
N CYS A 183 2.55 -14.66 4.52
CA CYS A 183 3.14 -14.94 5.84
C CYS A 183 3.03 -13.78 6.84
N VAL A 184 2.90 -14.18 8.10
CA VAL A 184 2.90 -13.32 9.30
C VAL A 184 4.10 -13.72 10.14
N GLY A 185 5.12 -12.85 10.22
CA GLY A 185 6.41 -13.16 10.83
C GLY A 185 7.34 -13.98 9.92
N ASP A 186 8.62 -14.06 10.29
CA ASP A 186 9.66 -14.75 9.52
C ASP A 186 10.45 -15.82 10.31
N GLY A 187 9.96 -16.18 11.52
CA GLY A 187 10.61 -17.13 12.40
C GLY A 187 11.67 -16.50 13.31
N THR A 188 11.75 -15.17 13.38
CA THR A 188 12.62 -14.43 14.30
C THR A 188 11.84 -13.47 15.19
N ALA A 189 12.21 -13.40 16.47
CA ALA A 189 11.48 -12.60 17.47
C ALA A 189 11.44 -11.10 17.14
N ASP A 190 12.52 -10.57 16.53
CA ASP A 190 12.61 -9.16 16.15
C ASP A 190 11.65 -8.79 15.00
N ASN A 191 11.13 -9.78 14.29
CA ASN A 191 10.26 -9.62 13.13
C ASN A 191 8.84 -10.16 13.38
N ASP A 192 8.51 -10.53 14.62
CA ASP A 192 7.16 -10.92 15.00
C ASP A 192 6.17 -9.78 14.70
N LEU A 193 5.08 -10.11 14.01
CA LEU A 193 3.98 -9.19 13.69
C LEU A 193 2.89 -9.28 14.77
N THR A 194 2.51 -8.16 15.39
CA THR A 194 1.34 -8.19 16.27
C THR A 194 0.06 -8.30 15.44
N VAL A 195 -0.76 -9.31 15.66
CA VAL A 195 -2.06 -9.46 14.97
C VAL A 195 -3.21 -9.14 15.92
N LYS A 196 -4.09 -8.22 15.52
CA LYS A 196 -5.27 -7.81 16.29
C LYS A 196 -6.54 -8.04 15.48
N ILE A 197 -7.31 -9.03 15.90
CA ILE A 197 -8.63 -9.36 15.33
C ILE A 197 -9.68 -8.59 16.15
N LEU A 198 -10.37 -7.64 15.52
CA LEU A 198 -11.39 -6.82 16.18
C LEU A 198 -12.71 -7.59 16.33
N ALA A 199 -13.60 -7.09 17.20
CA ALA A 199 -14.78 -7.83 17.65
C ALA A 199 -15.74 -8.25 16.52
N ASP A 200 -15.82 -7.47 15.44
CA ASP A 200 -16.69 -7.74 14.28
C ASP A 200 -15.95 -8.41 13.12
N ALA A 201 -14.68 -8.79 13.32
CA ALA A 201 -13.86 -9.36 12.27
C ALA A 201 -14.24 -10.82 11.96
N ASN A 202 -14.34 -11.12 10.66
CA ASN A 202 -14.37 -12.47 10.12
C ASN A 202 -13.19 -12.60 9.15
N VAL A 203 -12.45 -13.70 9.21
CA VAL A 203 -11.25 -13.89 8.39
C VAL A 203 -11.43 -15.12 7.52
N ASP A 204 -11.49 -14.89 6.21
CA ASP A 204 -11.51 -15.94 5.21
C ASP A 204 -10.11 -16.10 4.61
N ILE A 205 -9.64 -17.34 4.50
CA ILE A 205 -8.32 -17.65 3.96
C ILE A 205 -8.50 -18.63 2.80
N SER A 206 -7.93 -18.27 1.65
CA SER A 206 -7.84 -19.10 0.45
C SER A 206 -6.39 -19.16 -0.02
N GLY A 207 -5.89 -20.36 -0.32
CA GLY A 207 -4.50 -20.58 -0.69
C GLY A 207 -3.54 -20.70 0.50
N GLU A 208 -2.24 -20.57 0.23
CA GLU A 208 -1.19 -20.72 1.23
C GLU A 208 -1.12 -19.50 2.18
N PHE A 209 -1.33 -19.76 3.48
CA PHE A 209 -1.20 -18.78 4.56
C PHE A 209 -0.39 -19.36 5.72
N HIS A 210 0.63 -18.64 6.17
CA HIS A 210 1.62 -19.14 7.11
C HIS A 210 1.79 -18.17 8.28
N TYR A 211 1.61 -18.67 9.50
CA TYR A 211 1.91 -17.92 10.73
C TYR A 211 3.25 -18.39 11.28
N ASN A 212 4.22 -17.48 11.31
CA ASN A 212 5.62 -17.75 11.63
C ASN A 212 6.19 -16.71 12.61
N ASN A 213 5.36 -16.16 13.50
CA ASN A 213 5.87 -15.51 14.70
C ASN A 213 6.42 -16.58 15.67
N VAL A 214 7.39 -16.20 16.49
CA VAL A 214 8.01 -17.11 17.48
C VAL A 214 7.57 -16.87 18.92
N ASN A 215 6.90 -15.76 19.21
CA ASN A 215 6.34 -15.43 20.54
C ASN A 215 4.81 -15.35 20.58
#